data_AF-A0A971RWG5-F1
#
_entry.id   AF-A0A971RWG5-F1
#
_cell.length_a   1.000
_cell.length_b   1.000
_cell.length_c   1.000
_cell.angle_alpha   90.00
_cell.angle_beta   90.00
_cell.angle_gamma   90.00
#
_symmetry.space_group_name_H-M   'P 1'
#
loop_
_entity.id
_entity.type
_entity.pdbx_description
1 polymer ?
#
loop_
_entity_poly.entity_id
_entity_poly.type
_entity_poly.pdbx_seq_one_letter_code
_entity_poly.pdbx_strand_id
1 'polypeptide(L)' 'MDVKKKKKKKETIEDKLKYEIAEELGLMEKIDKVGWGGLTAKESGRIGGLIRVRKREMKKKK' A
#
# COMPACT_ATOMS: atom_id res chain seq x y z
N MET A 1 18.17 26.23 0.35
CA MET A 1 16.87 25.91 -0.26
C MET A 1 16.84 24.42 -0.54
N ASP A 2 16.27 23.67 0.39
CA ASP A 2 16.23 22.22 0.43
C ASP A 2 15.36 21.65 -0.70
N VAL A 3 15.99 21.40 -1.84
CA VAL A 3 15.36 20.72 -2.97
C VAL A 3 15.14 19.26 -2.56
N LYS A 4 13.92 18.99 -2.09
CA LYS A 4 13.41 17.67 -1.68
C LYS A 4 13.86 16.59 -2.67
N LYS A 5 14.81 15.79 -2.21
CA LYS A 5 15.43 14.63 -2.84
C LYS A 5 14.33 13.64 -3.27
N LYS A 6 13.84 13.76 -4.51
CA LYS A 6 13.02 12.74 -5.19
C LYS A 6 13.86 11.46 -5.32
N LYS A 7 13.90 10.65 -4.26
CA LYS A 7 14.39 9.27 -4.34
C LYS A 7 13.44 8.55 -5.30
N LYS A 8 13.94 8.21 -6.49
CA LYS A 8 13.44 7.12 -7.36
C LYS A 8 13.15 5.92 -6.45
N LYS A 9 11.93 5.82 -5.94
CA LYS A 9 11.49 4.62 -5.22
C LYS A 9 11.31 3.60 -6.32
N LYS A 10 12.18 2.58 -6.33
CA LYS A 10 11.89 1.31 -6.98
C LYS A 10 10.42 1.02 -6.73
N GLU A 11 9.60 0.85 -7.77
CA GLU A 11 8.25 0.31 -7.60
C GLU A 11 8.39 -0.98 -6.81
N THR A 12 8.16 -0.86 -5.51
CA THR A 12 8.48 -1.94 -4.59
C THR A 12 7.37 -2.95 -4.69
N ILE A 13 7.67 -4.22 -4.43
CA ILE A 13 6.64 -5.27 -4.26
C ILE A 13 5.53 -4.78 -3.32
N GLU A 14 5.90 -3.94 -2.35
CA GLU A 14 4.98 -3.29 -1.41
C GLU A 14 3.93 -2.37 -2.06
N ASP A 15 4.25 -1.66 -3.13
CA ASP A 15 3.29 -0.80 -3.84
C ASP A 15 2.33 -1.63 -4.68
N LYS A 16 2.81 -2.69 -5.35
CA LYS A 16 1.93 -3.66 -6.02
C LYS A 16 0.97 -4.34 -5.05
N LEU A 17 1.49 -4.81 -3.91
CA LEU A 17 0.67 -5.44 -2.87
C LEU A 17 -0.39 -4.49 -2.32
N LYS A 18 -0.08 -3.19 -2.15
CA LYS A 18 -1.09 -2.20 -1.73
C LYS A 18 -2.27 -2.16 -2.68
N TYR A 19 -2.00 -2.10 -3.98
CA TYR A 19 -3.04 -2.04 -5.01
C TYR A 19 -3.79 -3.36 -5.12
N GLU A 20 -3.11 -4.51 -5.12
CA GLU A 20 -3.76 -5.83 -5.12
C GLU A 20 -4.70 -5.99 -3.92
N ILE A 21 -4.25 -5.63 -2.72
CA ILE A 21 -5.07 -5.74 -1.50
C ILE A 21 -6.22 -4.73 -1.53
N ALA A 22 -5.99 -3.51 -2.04
CA ALA A 22 -7.05 -2.54 -2.19
C ALA A 22 -8.12 -3.00 -3.19
N GLU A 23 -7.72 -3.64 -4.27
CA GLU A 23 -8.61 -4.26 -5.25
C GLU A 23 -9.39 -5.42 -4.64
N GLU A 24 -8.71 -6.32 -3.90
CA GLU A 24 -9.34 -7.45 -3.20
C GLU A 24 -10.37 -6.98 -2.15
N LEU A 25 -10.10 -5.84 -1.50
CA LEU A 25 -11.00 -5.22 -0.53
C LEU A 25 -12.10 -4.35 -1.17
N GLY A 26 -12.12 -4.21 -2.50
CA GLY A 26 -13.07 -3.33 -3.21
C GLY A 26 -12.89 -1.84 -2.92
N LEU A 27 -11.71 -1.45 -2.43
CA LEU A 27 -11.36 -0.07 -2.09
C LEU A 27 -10.75 0.69 -3.27
N MET A 28 -10.54 0.01 -4.39
CA MET A 28 -9.88 0.60 -5.56
C MET A 28 -10.65 1.80 -6.13
N GLU A 29 -11.97 1.69 -6.26
CA GLU A 29 -12.83 2.81 -6.67
C GLU A 29 -12.75 3.99 -5.69
N LYS A 30 -12.61 3.71 -4.40
CA LYS A 30 -12.55 4.75 -3.37
C LYS A 30 -11.21 5.45 -3.39
N ILE A 31 -10.11 4.70 -3.54
CA ILE A 31 -8.77 5.27 -3.70
C ILE A 31 -8.69 6.11 -4.98
N ASP A 32 -9.33 5.68 -6.06
CA ASP A 32 -9.37 6.46 -7.31
C ASP A 32 -10.14 7.78 -7.12
N LYS A 33 -11.29 7.73 -6.43
CA LYS A 33 -12.13 8.91 -6.20
C LYS A 33 -11.60 9.88 -5.15
N VAL A 34 -11.13 9.40 -3.99
CA VAL A 34 -10.75 10.24 -2.82
C VAL A 34 -9.27 10.12 -2.44
N GLY A 35 -8.51 9.26 -3.12
CA GLY A 35 -7.12 8.98 -2.78
C GLY A 35 -6.96 8.10 -1.54
N TRP A 36 -5.71 7.72 -1.27
CA TRP A 36 -5.32 6.99 -0.06
C TRP A 36 -5.66 7.72 1.24
N GLY A 37 -5.70 9.07 1.21
CA GLY A 37 -6.05 9.90 2.36
C GLY A 37 -7.54 9.94 2.69
N GLY A 38 -8.41 9.53 1.75
CA GLY A 38 -9.87 9.45 1.97
C GLY A 38 -10.34 8.09 2.47
N LEU A 39 -9.43 7.14 2.69
CA LEU A 39 -9.74 5.87 3.33
C LEU A 39 -9.92 6.04 4.83
N THR A 40 -10.86 5.29 5.40
CA THR A 40 -11.01 5.22 6.86
C THR A 40 -9.82 4.50 7.50
N ALA A 41 -9.61 4.73 8.80
CA ALA A 41 -8.58 4.03 9.57
C ALA A 41 -8.75 2.50 9.52
N LYS A 42 -9.98 2.00 9.39
CA LYS A 42 -10.28 0.57 9.28
C LYS A 42 -9.87 -0.01 7.92
N GLU A 43 -10.11 0.73 6.84
CA GLU A 43 -9.77 0.35 5.46
C GLU A 43 -8.25 0.38 5.25
N SER A 44 -7.63 1.53 5.51
CA SER A 44 -6.17 1.70 5.42
C SER A 44 -5.41 0.80 6.38
N GLY A 45 -5.94 0.58 7.59
CA GLY A 45 -5.39 -0.35 8.59
C GLY A 45 -5.43 -1.81 8.14
N ARG A 46 -6.50 -2.25 7.46
CA ARG A 46 -6.58 -3.59 6.86
C ARG A 46 -5.54 -3.78 5.77
N ILE A 47 -5.43 -2.82 4.84
CA ILE A 47 -4.42 -2.85 3.77
C ILE A 47 -3.01 -2.94 4.37
N GLY A 48 -2.67 -2.05 5.32
CA GLY A 48 -1.37 -2.03 5.99
C GLY A 48 -1.06 -3.32 6.76
N GLY A 49 -2.06 -3.90 7.41
CA GLY A 49 -1.95 -5.18 8.12
C GLY A 49 -1.62 -6.34 7.17
N LEU A 50 -2.35 -6.45 6.06
CA LEU A 50 -2.18 -7.51 5.06
C LEU A 50 -0.80 -7.42 4.38
N ILE A 51 -0.33 -6.22 4.05
CA ILE A 51 1.03 -6.01 3.52
C ILE A 51 2.08 -6.53 4.51
N ARG A 52 1.92 -6.23 5.80
CA ARG A 52 2.87 -6.67 6.84
C ARG A 52 2.91 -8.19 6.96
N VAL A 53 1.75 -8.86 6.87
CA VAL A 53 1.65 -10.32 6.88
C VAL A 53 2.37 -10.90 5.65
N ARG A 54 2.00 -10.45 4.44
CA ARG A 54 2.60 -10.90 3.17
C ARG A 54 4.12 -10.73 3.16
N LYS A 55 4.60 -9.58 3.64
CA LYS A 55 6.04 -9.26 3.75
C LYS A 55 6.77 -10.17 4.74
N ARG A 56 6.11 -10.55 5.83
CA ARG A 56 6.65 -11.52 6.81
C ARG A 56 6.74 -12.90 6.18
N GLU A 57 5.72 -13.34 5.44
CA GLU A 57 5.72 -14.64 4.75
C GLU A 57 6.81 -14.72 3.67
N MET A 58 6.96 -13.69 2.84
CA MET A 58 8.05 -13.61 1.84
C MET A 58 9.44 -13.67 2.48
N LYS A 59 9.62 -13.06 3.65
CA LYS A 59 10.87 -13.16 4.42
C LYS A 59 11.10 -14.54 5.04
N LYS A 60 10.03 -15.24 5.43
CA LYS A 60 10.09 -16.57 6.04
C LYS A 60 10.37 -17.68 5.03
N LYS A 61 10.07 -17.41 3.76
CA LYS A 61 10.26 -18.32 2.62
C LYS A 61 11.62 -18.14 1.92
N LYS A 62 12.51 -17.34 2.51
CA LYS A 62 13.87 -17.07 2.04
C LYS A 62 14.88 -17.67 3.01
#